data_AF-A0A7S0EU04-F1
#
_entry.id   AF-A0A7S0EU04-F1
#
_cell.length_a   1.000
_cell.length_b   1.000
_cell.length_c   1.000
_cell.angle_alpha   90.00
_cell.angle_beta   90.00
_cell.angle_gamma   90.00
#
_symmetry.space_group_name_H-M   'P 1'
#
loop_
_entity.id
_entity.type
_entity.pdbx_description
1 polymer ?
#
loop_
_entity_poly.entity_id
_entity_poly.type
_entity_poly.pdbx_seq_one_letter_code
_entity_poly.pdbx_strand_id
1 'polypeptide(L)'
;KKAAAVLRENAAAIAEVMMYEVAKPLKAAISEVMRTADLFEYTAEEGVRVAGELLLSDAFTGEKRNKLALVQRVPLGVIVAIPPYNYPLNLAGSKVGPALMAGNS
;
A
#
# COMPACT_ATOMS: atom_id res chain seq x y z
N LYS A 1 -2.15 -4.72 9.65
CA LYS A 1 -2.99 -3.73 10.38
C LYS A 1 -2.30 -3.03 11.58
N LYS A 2 -1.24 -3.58 12.20
CA LYS A 2 -0.52 -2.94 13.32
C LYS A 2 -0.08 -1.48 13.05
N ALA A 3 0.45 -1.20 11.86
CA ALA A 3 0.86 0.16 11.47
C ALA A 3 -0.28 1.19 11.57
N ALA A 4 -1.48 0.84 11.08
CA ALA A 4 -2.66 1.70 11.16
C ALA A 4 -3.05 2.01 12.62
N ALA A 5 -3.00 1.00 13.51
CA ALA A 5 -3.29 1.20 14.92
C ALA A 5 -2.30 2.17 15.58
N VAL A 6 -0.99 1.98 15.34
CA VAL A 6 0.07 2.86 15.87
C VAL A 6 -0.08 4.29 15.37
N LEU A 7 -0.42 4.48 14.09
CA LEU A 7 -0.67 5.81 13.52
C LEU A 7 -1.85 6.51 14.20
N ARG A 8 -2.95 5.79 14.46
CA ARG A 8 -4.14 6.34 15.14
C ARG A 8 -3.83 6.70 16.60
N GLU A 9 -3.12 5.84 17.31
CA GLU A 9 -2.72 6.07 18.70
C GLU A 9 -1.81 7.30 18.85
N ASN A 10 -0.93 7.53 17.87
CA ASN A 10 0.05 8.63 17.90
C ASN A 10 -0.35 9.83 17.03
N ALA A 11 -1.62 9.93 16.62
CA ALA A 11 -2.05 10.91 15.61
C ALA A 11 -1.73 12.36 15.99
N ALA A 12 -1.92 12.72 17.27
CA ALA A 12 -1.62 14.06 17.76
C ALA A 12 -0.13 14.39 17.69
N ALA A 13 0.73 13.50 18.19
CA ALA A 13 2.18 13.71 18.22
C ALA A 13 2.78 13.77 16.81
N ILE A 14 2.34 12.88 15.90
CA ILE A 14 2.80 12.87 14.51
C ILE A 14 2.33 14.13 13.78
N ALA A 15 1.09 14.56 14.00
CA ALA A 15 0.55 15.75 13.36
C ALA A 15 1.25 17.05 13.84
N GLU A 16 1.66 17.12 15.09
CA GLU A 16 2.44 18.24 15.62
C GLU A 16 3.80 18.35 14.91
N VAL A 17 4.54 17.24 14.81
CA VAL A 17 5.82 17.20 14.06
C VAL A 17 5.61 17.63 12.61
N MET A 18 4.59 17.09 11.94
CA MET A 18 4.28 17.42 10.56
C MET A 18 3.89 18.90 10.37
N MET A 19 3.17 19.49 11.33
CA MET A 19 2.83 20.91 11.31
C MET A 19 4.10 21.77 11.31
N TYR A 20 5.08 21.45 12.16
CA TYR A 20 6.35 22.18 12.23
C TYR A 20 7.24 21.93 11.01
N GLU A 21 7.25 20.72 10.48
CA GLU A 21 8.11 20.34 9.36
C GLU A 21 7.68 20.97 8.03
N VAL A 22 6.37 20.99 7.74
CA VAL A 22 5.85 21.41 6.43
C VAL A 22 4.84 22.56 6.50
N ALA A 23 4.76 23.25 7.64
CA ALA A 23 3.86 24.39 7.89
C ALA A 23 2.38 24.08 7.58
N LYS A 24 1.95 22.83 7.76
CA LYS A 24 0.57 22.39 7.52
C LYS A 24 -0.30 22.68 8.73
N PRO A 25 -1.50 23.27 8.59
CA PRO A 25 -2.41 23.49 9.72
C PRO A 25 -2.66 22.20 10.51
N LEU A 26 -2.61 22.25 11.85
CA LEU A 26 -2.70 21.06 12.71
C LEU A 26 -3.88 20.15 12.37
N LYS A 27 -5.06 20.73 12.12
CA LYS A 27 -6.26 19.95 11.72
C LYS A 27 -6.03 19.16 10.42
N ALA A 28 -5.36 19.76 9.44
CA ALA A 28 -5.04 19.10 8.17
C ALA A 28 -3.95 18.04 8.36
N ALA A 29 -2.98 18.27 9.25
CA ALA A 29 -1.96 17.29 9.60
C ALA A 29 -2.58 16.06 10.30
N ILE A 30 -3.48 16.25 11.27
CA ILE A 30 -4.22 15.14 11.92
C ILE A 30 -5.01 14.35 10.87
N SER A 31 -5.74 15.04 9.99
CA SER A 31 -6.46 14.37 8.90
C SER A 31 -5.54 13.56 7.99
N GLU A 32 -4.31 14.01 7.74
CA GLU A 32 -3.32 13.24 6.99
C GLU A 32 -2.90 11.97 7.73
N VAL A 33 -2.64 12.03 9.04
CA VAL A 33 -2.27 10.85 9.83
C VAL A 33 -3.41 9.82 9.81
N MET A 34 -4.64 10.26 10.03
CA MET A 34 -5.82 9.39 10.01
C MET A 34 -6.03 8.76 8.62
N ARG A 35 -5.94 9.56 7.56
CA ARG A 35 -6.03 9.06 6.18
C ARG A 35 -4.95 8.04 5.87
N THR A 36 -3.73 8.26 6.38
CA THR A 36 -2.64 7.31 6.19
C THR A 36 -2.94 6.00 6.91
N ALA A 37 -3.45 6.04 8.13
CA ALA A 37 -3.86 4.84 8.86
C ALA A 37 -4.96 4.07 8.10
N ASP A 38 -5.97 4.76 7.58
CA ASP A 38 -7.03 4.16 6.77
C ASP A 38 -6.48 3.53 5.49
N LEU A 39 -5.50 4.18 4.86
CA LEU A 39 -4.83 3.62 3.69
C LEU A 39 -4.05 2.34 4.00
N PHE A 40 -3.33 2.28 5.13
CA PHE A 40 -2.65 1.06 5.56
C PHE A 40 -3.63 -0.07 5.88
N GLU A 41 -4.77 0.27 6.49
CA GLU A 41 -5.83 -0.70 6.77
C GLU A 41 -6.45 -1.24 5.48
N TYR A 42 -6.88 -0.36 4.59
CA TYR A 42 -7.44 -0.71 3.29
C TYR A 42 -6.45 -1.55 2.46
N THR A 43 -5.18 -1.14 2.41
CA THR A 43 -4.14 -1.88 1.67
C THR A 43 -3.94 -3.29 2.25
N ALA A 44 -4.00 -3.45 3.58
CA ALA A 44 -3.90 -4.77 4.20
C ALA A 44 -5.10 -5.66 3.86
N GLU A 45 -6.30 -5.08 3.74
CA GLU A 45 -7.50 -5.81 3.32
C GLU A 45 -7.45 -6.18 1.83
N GLU A 46 -6.93 -5.32 0.97
CA GLU A 46 -6.73 -5.65 -0.44
C GLU A 46 -5.66 -6.74 -0.62
N GLY A 47 -4.63 -6.74 0.23
CA GLY A 47 -3.58 -7.76 0.19
C GLY A 47 -4.07 -9.18 0.37
N VAL A 48 -5.10 -9.40 1.21
CA VAL A 48 -5.70 -10.73 1.39
C VAL A 48 -6.65 -11.13 0.26
N ARG A 49 -6.99 -10.19 -0.64
CA ARG A 49 -7.86 -10.43 -1.82
C ARG A 49 -7.08 -10.66 -3.11
N VAL A 50 -5.75 -10.57 -3.07
CA VAL A 50 -4.90 -10.85 -4.24
C VAL A 50 -5.03 -12.32 -4.63
N ALA A 51 -5.82 -12.58 -5.68
CA ALA A 51 -6.00 -13.90 -6.25
C ALA A 51 -5.13 -14.09 -7.50
N GLY A 52 -4.73 -15.34 -7.74
CA GLY A 52 -4.17 -15.77 -9.01
C GLY A 52 -5.25 -16.16 -10.02
N GLU A 53 -4.81 -16.50 -11.22
CA GLU A 53 -5.69 -16.97 -12.30
C GLU A 53 -5.23 -18.34 -12.82
N LEU A 54 -6.18 -19.16 -13.25
CA LEU A 54 -5.93 -20.43 -13.94
C LEU A 54 -6.38 -20.29 -15.38
N LEU A 55 -5.42 -20.42 -16.31
CA LEU A 55 -5.67 -20.29 -17.74
C LEU A 55 -5.48 -21.64 -18.43
N LEU A 56 -6.33 -21.92 -19.40
CA LEU A 56 -6.25 -23.09 -20.26
C LEU A 56 -5.67 -22.70 -21.61
N SER A 57 -4.89 -23.59 -22.21
CA SER A 57 -4.19 -23.32 -23.47
C SER A 57 -5.10 -23.15 -24.68
N ASP A 58 -6.36 -23.62 -24.63
CA ASP A 58 -7.33 -23.50 -25.72
C ASP A 58 -7.90 -22.08 -25.91
N ALA A 59 -7.57 -21.15 -25.02
CA ALA A 59 -7.85 -19.73 -25.21
C ALA A 59 -7.04 -19.10 -26.37
N PHE A 60 -5.96 -19.75 -26.81
CA PHE A 60 -5.16 -19.31 -27.95
C PHE A 60 -5.46 -20.16 -29.20
N THR A 61 -5.72 -19.49 -30.33
CA THR A 61 -6.13 -20.15 -31.57
C THR A 61 -5.05 -21.12 -32.06
N GLY A 62 -5.42 -22.39 -32.22
CA GLY A 62 -4.51 -23.46 -32.70
C GLY A 62 -3.89 -24.33 -31.61
N GLU A 63 -4.07 -23.99 -30.33
CA GLU A 63 -3.58 -24.82 -29.21
C GLU A 63 -4.65 -25.83 -28.75
N LYS A 64 -4.19 -26.99 -28.24
CA LYS A 64 -5.07 -28.02 -27.65
C LYS A 64 -5.29 -27.72 -26.17
N ARG A 65 -6.45 -28.11 -25.60
CA ARG A 65 -6.78 -27.98 -24.17
C ARG A 65 -6.06 -29.02 -23.30
N ASN A 66 -4.73 -29.02 -23.31
CA ASN A 66 -3.91 -29.99 -22.58
C ASN A 66 -2.82 -29.38 -21.69
N LYS A 67 -2.75 -28.05 -21.59
CA LYS A 67 -1.85 -27.33 -20.68
C LYS A 67 -2.67 -26.44 -19.75
N LEU A 68 -2.21 -26.33 -18.51
CA LEU A 68 -2.77 -25.47 -17.47
C LEU A 68 -1.69 -24.46 -17.07
N ALA A 69 -2.00 -23.17 -17.11
CA ALA A 69 -1.12 -22.11 -16.62
C ALA A 69 -1.69 -21.54 -15.32
N LEU A 70 -0.88 -21.58 -14.25
CA LEU A 70 -1.18 -20.91 -12.99
C LEU A 70 -0.45 -19.56 -12.99
N VAL A 71 -1.22 -18.48 -12.90
CA VAL A 71 -0.71 -17.11 -12.86
C VAL A 71 -0.85 -16.57 -11.45
N GLN A 72 0.25 -16.09 -10.87
CA GLN A 72 0.27 -15.49 -9.54
C GLN A 72 1.09 -14.20 -9.56
N ARG A 73 0.77 -13.29 -8.63
CA ARG A 73 1.58 -12.09 -8.37
C ARG A 73 2.75 -12.47 -7.46
N VAL A 74 3.95 -12.03 -7.81
CA VAL A 74 5.17 -12.23 -7.02
C VAL A 74 5.83 -10.87 -6.74
N PRO A 75 6.47 -10.67 -5.57
CA PRO A 75 7.18 -9.43 -5.27
C PRO A 75 8.33 -9.21 -6.24
N LEU A 76 8.63 -7.94 -6.51
CA LEU A 76 9.78 -7.53 -7.33
C LEU A 76 11.09 -7.56 -6.54
N GLY A 77 11.02 -7.40 -5.21
CA GLY A 77 12.19 -7.37 -4.34
C GLY A 77 12.27 -6.04 -3.59
N VAL A 78 13.28 -5.22 -3.90
CA VAL A 78 13.54 -3.94 -3.22
C VAL A 78 12.82 -2.79 -3.93
N ILE A 79 12.05 -1.99 -3.19
CA ILE A 79 11.33 -0.82 -3.72
C ILE A 79 11.91 0.49 -3.16
N VAL A 80 12.35 1.37 -4.06
CA VAL A 80 12.74 2.74 -3.69
C VAL A 80 11.51 3.65 -3.71
N ALA A 81 11.05 4.08 -2.54
CA ALA A 81 9.93 5.00 -2.39
C ALA A 81 10.41 6.46 -2.20
N ILE A 82 10.08 7.34 -3.15
CA ILE A 82 10.46 8.78 -3.10
C ILE A 82 9.18 9.62 -2.95
N PRO A 83 8.78 10.04 -1.74
CA PRO A 83 7.62 10.89 -1.51
C PRO A 83 7.98 12.40 -1.62
N PRO A 84 7.03 13.25 -2.03
CA PRO A 84 7.20 14.71 -2.01
C PRO A 84 6.91 15.30 -0.61
N TYR A 85 7.27 16.58 -0.41
CA TYR A 85 7.15 17.26 0.88
C TYR A 85 5.71 17.60 1.30
N ASN A 86 4.77 17.76 0.36
CA ASN A 86 3.46 18.38 0.66
C ASN A 86 2.48 17.47 1.40
N TYR A 87 2.66 16.16 1.36
CA TYR A 87 1.94 15.15 2.15
C TYR A 87 2.95 14.09 2.59
N PRO A 88 3.85 14.46 3.52
CA PRO A 88 5.07 13.70 3.78
C PRO A 88 4.75 12.32 4.35
N LEU A 89 3.64 12.16 5.07
CA LEU A 89 3.24 10.89 5.66
C LEU A 89 2.35 10.09 4.70
N ASN A 90 1.31 10.71 4.14
CA ASN A 90 0.33 9.99 3.33
C ASN A 90 0.89 9.55 1.98
N LEU A 91 1.74 10.35 1.33
CA LEU A 91 2.35 9.96 0.04
C LEU A 91 3.57 9.05 0.20
N ALA A 92 4.17 9.00 1.39
CA ALA A 92 5.12 7.95 1.75
C ALA A 92 4.39 6.63 2.04
N GLY A 93 3.37 6.69 2.89
CA GLY A 93 2.52 5.55 3.26
C GLY A 93 1.85 4.89 2.06
N SER A 94 1.43 5.68 1.05
CA SER A 94 0.84 5.14 -0.19
C SER A 94 1.80 4.37 -1.08
N LYS A 95 3.10 4.41 -0.80
CA LYS A 95 4.12 3.60 -1.48
C LYS A 95 4.57 2.44 -0.60
N VAL A 96 4.89 2.73 0.66
CA VAL A 96 5.38 1.74 1.62
C VAL A 96 4.32 0.69 1.95
N GLY A 97 3.07 1.11 2.17
CA GLY A 97 1.94 0.21 2.46
C GLY A 97 1.79 -0.91 1.42
N PRO A 98 1.59 -0.60 0.13
CA PRO A 98 1.43 -1.63 -0.90
C PRO A 98 2.71 -2.42 -1.18
N ALA A 99 3.90 -1.80 -1.05
CA ALA A 99 5.17 -2.51 -1.22
C ALA A 99 5.31 -3.65 -0.20
N LEU A 100 5.16 -3.35 1.09
CA LEU A 100 5.24 -4.33 2.17
C LEU A 100 4.11 -5.36 2.09
N MET A 101 2.88 -4.93 1.78
CA MET A 101 1.75 -5.84 1.59
C MET A 101 2.04 -6.89 0.51
N ALA A 102 2.64 -6.48 -0.60
CA ALA A 102 2.97 -7.36 -1.72
C ALA A 102 4.22 -8.23 -1.47
N GLY A 103 4.85 -8.15 -0.29
CA GLY A 103 6.04 -8.94 0.07
C GLY A 103 7.36 -8.35 -0.41
N ASN A 104 7.39 -7.07 -0.77
CA ASN A 104 8.62 -6.36 -1.09
C ASN A 104 9.28 -5.82 0.20
N SER A 105 10.55 -5.42 0.07
CA SER A 105 11.30 -4.67 1.08
C SER A 105 11.47 -3.21 0.68
#